data_AF-J0L6T7-F1
#
_entry.id   AF-J0L6T7-F1
#
_cell.length_a   1.000
_cell.length_b   1.000
_cell.length_c   1.000
_cell.angle_alpha   90.00
_cell.angle_beta   90.00
_cell.angle_gamma   90.00
#
_symmetry.space_group_name_H-M   'P 1'
#
loop_
_entity.id
_entity.type
_entity.pdbx_description
1 polymer ?
#
loop_
_entity_poly.entity_id
_entity_poly.type
_entity_poly.pdbx_seq_one_letter_code
_entity_poly.pdbx_strand_id
1 'polypeptide(L)'
;MKNVAIFFDIENLVGGYSMSSINELSLKDISKKISADINGGIAVQKAYADWSNQKLNKLRWDISDLGIEPIQMFGFSKGATKNASDIQLVVDVMEILFQKSFITTFVIVSGDGGFSSIAKKLKEYGKSVVGVSFRDASSIIFEKVCDHFIVMDSIEPKKEKEIKSMKGVELEDNLKIQFQQDPRLQTLAKKISQISGTDSEEIEQAKNIIRIFLKFDDSKGINISTFKTALNFGILDFSYHKFGFGKFVDFIRYVVLDTDMKLILKEPSDYRLLKKGFPIVRGFNPVSELTEFPEIDSFETYKSILSSGKPNLRIPESLEILTSIIRKMVERRETYRDIHFEDLLEDMSIFAGNEEDEKDIRKSLYLLINTEILLGDNSDEVLSNQHYYFKCENQNEVIDLLKEQFSHKIKNALNREPNEDVIQEFF
;
A
#
# COMPACT_ATOMS: atom_id res chain seq x y z
N MET A 1 -9.26 -10.98 38.28
CA MET A 1 -10.30 -10.66 37.27
C MET A 1 -9.56 -10.15 36.04
N LYS A 2 -9.84 -10.63 34.83
CA LYS A 2 -9.20 -10.09 33.61
C LYS A 2 -9.72 -8.67 33.39
N ASN A 3 -8.84 -7.71 33.17
CA ASN A 3 -9.24 -6.34 32.84
C ASN A 3 -9.03 -6.11 31.35
N VAL A 4 -10.07 -5.59 30.71
CA VAL A 4 -10.18 -5.48 29.26
C VAL A 4 -10.12 -4.01 28.85
N ALA A 5 -9.30 -3.71 27.86
CA ALA A 5 -9.29 -2.42 27.17
C ALA A 5 -9.83 -2.60 25.74
N ILE A 6 -10.81 -1.81 25.34
CA ILE A 6 -11.48 -1.89 24.03
C ILE A 6 -11.21 -0.61 23.24
N PHE A 7 -10.80 -0.79 21.99
CA PHE A 7 -10.46 0.29 21.07
C PHE A 7 -11.29 0.14 19.80
N PHE A 8 -12.19 1.09 19.56
CA PHE A 8 -13.09 1.11 18.41
C PHE A 8 -12.54 2.01 17.31
N ASP A 9 -12.23 1.41 16.18
CA ASP A 9 -11.86 2.13 14.97
C ASP A 9 -13.12 2.39 14.14
N ILE A 10 -13.80 3.50 14.43
CA ILE A 10 -15.10 3.78 13.85
C ILE A 10 -15.00 3.99 12.34
N GLU A 11 -13.90 4.61 11.87
CA GLU A 11 -13.71 4.92 10.45
C GLU A 11 -13.63 3.65 9.59
N ASN A 12 -12.89 2.63 10.05
CA ASN A 12 -12.83 1.35 9.36
C ASN A 12 -14.10 0.51 9.55
N LEU A 13 -14.79 0.61 10.69
CA LEU A 13 -16.08 -0.08 10.89
C LEU A 13 -17.19 0.45 9.98
N VAL A 14 -17.14 1.73 9.58
CA VAL A 14 -18.13 2.32 8.68
C VAL A 14 -17.71 2.34 7.21
N GLY A 15 -16.54 1.78 6.88
CA GLY A 15 -16.05 1.58 5.51
C GLY A 15 -15.98 2.86 4.66
N GLY A 16 -15.76 4.04 5.24
CA GLY A 16 -15.79 5.31 4.50
C GLY A 16 -17.20 5.93 4.36
N TYR A 17 -17.91 6.09 5.48
CA TYR A 17 -19.12 6.91 5.64
C TYR A 17 -20.27 6.69 4.63
N SER A 18 -20.49 5.45 4.17
CA SER A 18 -21.73 5.09 3.48
C SER A 18 -22.92 5.27 4.44
N MET A 19 -24.05 5.84 3.98
CA MET A 19 -25.18 6.17 4.87
C MET A 19 -25.87 4.90 5.43
N SER A 20 -25.83 3.78 4.70
CA SER A 20 -26.39 2.48 5.11
C SER A 20 -25.55 1.84 6.22
N SER A 21 -24.24 1.71 6.02
CA SER A 21 -23.34 1.04 6.96
C SER A 21 -23.32 1.68 8.34
N ILE A 22 -23.43 3.01 8.40
CA ILE A 22 -23.51 3.68 9.69
C ILE A 22 -24.86 3.33 10.35
N ASN A 23 -25.99 3.34 9.62
CA ASN A 23 -27.35 3.18 10.18
C ASN A 23 -27.59 1.87 10.93
N GLU A 24 -26.86 0.83 10.55
CA GLU A 24 -26.95 -0.49 11.15
C GLU A 24 -25.82 -0.77 12.15
N LEU A 25 -24.82 0.13 12.26
CA LEU A 25 -23.76 0.03 13.27
C LEU A 25 -24.30 0.35 14.68
N SER A 26 -24.11 -0.60 15.59
CA SER A 26 -24.48 -0.53 17.00
C SER A 26 -23.27 -0.90 17.86
N LEU A 27 -22.73 0.06 18.62
CA LEU A 27 -21.59 -0.23 19.51
C LEU A 27 -22.03 -1.09 20.70
N LYS A 28 -23.33 -1.01 21.06
CA LYS A 28 -23.93 -1.86 22.08
C LYS A 28 -23.91 -3.34 21.69
N ASP A 29 -24.23 -3.65 20.45
CA ASP A 29 -24.22 -5.04 19.98
C ASP A 29 -22.81 -5.61 19.91
N ILE A 30 -21.84 -4.81 19.44
CA ILE A 30 -20.42 -5.17 19.47
C ILE A 30 -19.95 -5.40 20.91
N SER A 31 -20.21 -4.46 21.82
CA SER A 31 -19.82 -4.57 23.24
C SER A 31 -20.47 -5.77 23.93
N LYS A 32 -21.74 -6.07 23.62
CA LYS A 32 -22.44 -7.26 24.10
C LYS A 32 -21.79 -8.54 23.60
N LYS A 33 -21.40 -8.60 22.32
CA LYS A 33 -20.71 -9.76 21.75
C LYS A 33 -19.32 -9.97 22.36
N ILE A 34 -18.55 -8.89 22.53
CA ILE A 34 -17.26 -8.90 23.23
C ILE A 34 -17.44 -9.44 24.66
N SER A 35 -18.44 -8.97 25.38
CA SER A 35 -18.70 -9.38 26.76
C SER A 35 -19.17 -10.84 26.89
N ALA A 36 -19.79 -11.39 25.83
CA ALA A 36 -20.21 -12.79 25.79
C ALA A 36 -19.03 -13.74 25.53
N ASP A 37 -18.08 -13.32 24.69
CA ASP A 37 -16.95 -14.14 24.26
C ASP A 37 -15.71 -13.94 25.15
N ILE A 38 -15.60 -12.82 25.88
CA ILE A 38 -14.47 -12.48 26.75
C ILE A 38 -14.93 -12.34 28.21
N ASN A 39 -14.39 -13.20 29.08
CA ASN A 39 -14.61 -13.07 30.52
C ASN A 39 -13.66 -12.02 31.13
N GLY A 40 -14.18 -10.84 31.50
CA GLY A 40 -13.41 -9.80 32.17
C GLY A 40 -14.22 -8.53 32.46
N GLY A 41 -13.68 -7.67 33.33
CA GLY A 41 -14.22 -6.33 33.55
C GLY A 41 -13.67 -5.36 32.49
N ILE A 42 -14.55 -4.58 31.87
CA ILE A 42 -14.14 -3.55 30.91
C ILE A 42 -13.62 -2.34 31.70
N ALA A 43 -12.32 -2.06 31.59
CA ALA A 43 -11.65 -1.00 32.34
C ALA A 43 -11.36 0.24 31.50
N VAL A 44 -11.23 0.09 30.18
CA VAL A 44 -10.98 1.19 29.22
C VAL A 44 -11.80 0.94 27.97
N GLN A 45 -12.46 1.97 27.46
CA GLN A 45 -13.10 1.95 26.14
C GLN A 45 -12.86 3.29 25.44
N LYS A 46 -12.27 3.25 24.24
CA LYS A 46 -11.99 4.43 23.43
C LYS A 46 -12.52 4.22 22.01
N ALA A 47 -13.11 5.25 21.41
CA ALA A 47 -13.56 5.22 20.02
C ALA A 47 -12.97 6.38 19.22
N TYR A 48 -12.37 6.07 18.06
CA TYR A 48 -11.62 7.01 17.24
C TYR A 48 -12.41 7.35 15.98
N ALA A 49 -12.75 8.61 15.79
CA ALA A 49 -13.47 9.09 14.61
C ALA A 49 -13.34 10.62 14.46
N ASP A 50 -13.69 11.14 13.30
CA ASP A 50 -14.06 12.55 13.17
C ASP A 50 -15.50 12.77 13.69
N TRP A 51 -15.64 13.05 15.00
CA TRP A 51 -16.95 13.28 15.63
C TRP A 51 -17.62 14.60 15.21
N SER A 52 -16.96 15.45 14.42
CA SER A 52 -17.62 16.58 13.76
C SER A 52 -18.54 16.13 12.61
N ASN A 53 -18.39 14.88 12.14
CA ASN A 53 -19.23 14.29 11.12
C ASN A 53 -20.64 14.01 11.65
N GLN A 54 -21.62 14.76 11.15
CA GLN A 54 -23.03 14.65 11.56
C GLN A 54 -23.62 13.25 11.39
N LYS A 55 -23.09 12.42 10.48
CA LYS A 55 -23.56 11.04 10.29
C LYS A 55 -23.32 10.14 11.52
N LEU A 56 -22.30 10.46 12.32
CA LEU A 56 -21.94 9.71 13.53
C LEU A 56 -22.79 10.10 14.75
N ASN A 57 -23.62 11.14 14.67
CA ASN A 57 -24.42 11.66 15.79
C ASN A 57 -25.29 10.60 16.48
N LYS A 58 -25.72 9.55 15.77
CA LYS A 58 -26.52 8.48 16.37
C LYS A 58 -25.74 7.57 17.32
N LEU A 59 -24.42 7.43 17.13
CA LEU A 59 -23.56 6.65 18.02
C LEU A 59 -23.34 7.37 19.36
N ARG A 60 -23.69 8.67 19.45
CA ARG A 60 -23.52 9.47 20.67
C ARG A 60 -24.17 8.82 21.90
N TRP A 61 -25.36 8.23 21.73
CA TRP A 61 -26.06 7.55 22.81
C TRP A 61 -25.37 6.26 23.20
N ASP A 62 -24.91 5.47 22.23
CA ASP A 62 -24.14 4.26 22.51
C ASP A 62 -22.84 4.56 23.25
N ILE A 63 -22.11 5.60 22.82
CA ILE A 63 -20.89 6.06 23.47
C ILE A 63 -21.17 6.47 24.92
N SER A 64 -22.21 7.27 25.14
CA SER A 64 -22.60 7.72 26.48
C SER A 64 -23.03 6.56 27.38
N ASP A 65 -23.87 5.66 26.88
CA ASP A 65 -24.46 4.57 27.66
C ASP A 65 -23.41 3.51 28.03
N LEU A 66 -22.44 3.27 27.15
CA LEU A 66 -21.34 2.32 27.38
C LEU A 66 -20.15 2.95 28.11
N GLY A 67 -20.15 4.26 28.35
CA GLY A 67 -19.02 4.97 28.94
C GLY A 67 -17.76 4.93 28.05
N ILE A 68 -17.94 4.97 26.73
CA ILE A 68 -16.84 5.02 25.76
C ILE A 68 -16.29 6.45 25.71
N GLU A 69 -14.98 6.59 25.75
CA GLU A 69 -14.31 7.86 25.54
C GLU A 69 -14.19 8.17 24.03
N PRO A 70 -14.85 9.24 23.51
CA PRO A 70 -14.73 9.62 22.12
C PRO A 70 -13.42 10.38 21.89
N ILE A 71 -12.53 9.82 21.08
CA ILE A 71 -11.28 10.45 20.64
C ILE A 71 -11.52 11.14 19.30
N GLN A 72 -11.43 12.46 19.28
CA GLN A 72 -11.62 13.26 18.08
C GLN A 72 -10.39 13.20 17.19
N MET A 73 -10.60 12.73 15.96
CA MET A 73 -9.59 12.72 14.91
C MET A 73 -9.81 13.93 14.00
N PHE A 74 -8.80 14.80 13.90
CA PHE A 74 -8.78 15.85 12.89
C PHE A 74 -7.99 15.32 11.71
N GLY A 75 -8.66 15.03 10.59
CA GLY A 75 -7.97 14.66 9.36
C GLY A 75 -6.98 15.77 9.03
N PHE A 76 -5.68 15.48 9.02
CA PHE A 76 -4.65 16.49 8.77
C PHE A 76 -4.94 17.12 7.41
N SER A 77 -5.49 18.33 7.44
CA SER A 77 -5.93 19.06 6.27
C SER A 77 -4.71 19.56 5.51
N LYS A 78 -4.10 18.67 4.70
CA LYS A 78 -3.21 18.90 3.55
C LYS A 78 -2.51 17.58 3.17
N GLY A 79 -2.97 16.94 2.10
CA GLY A 79 -2.26 15.80 1.49
C GLY A 79 -2.46 14.47 2.22
N ALA A 80 -2.35 13.37 1.47
CA ALA A 80 -2.78 12.03 1.85
C ALA A 80 -2.33 11.57 3.25
N THR A 81 -3.27 11.54 4.21
CA THR A 81 -3.12 10.78 5.46
C THR A 81 -4.48 10.20 5.85
N LYS A 82 -4.79 9.01 5.30
CA LYS A 82 -5.97 8.22 5.68
C LYS A 82 -5.79 7.41 6.98
N ASN A 83 -4.64 7.56 7.65
CA ASN A 83 -4.24 6.67 8.75
C ASN A 83 -4.08 7.42 10.10
N ALA A 84 -4.65 8.63 10.23
CA ALA A 84 -4.48 9.42 11.45
C ALA A 84 -5.13 8.73 12.66
N SER A 85 -6.34 8.20 12.48
CA SER A 85 -7.08 7.37 13.43
C SER A 85 -6.29 6.12 13.84
N ASP A 86 -5.76 5.38 12.88
CA ASP A 86 -4.95 4.18 13.14
C ASP A 86 -3.72 4.49 14.01
N ILE A 87 -2.98 5.53 13.65
CA ILE A 87 -1.77 5.95 14.38
C ILE A 87 -2.13 6.35 15.81
N GLN A 88 -3.15 7.18 15.99
CA GLN A 88 -3.57 7.61 17.34
C GLN A 88 -4.04 6.42 18.19
N LEU A 89 -4.80 5.49 17.60
CA LEU A 89 -5.24 4.28 18.29
C LEU A 89 -4.04 3.46 18.76
N VAL A 90 -3.04 3.24 17.89
CA VAL A 90 -1.82 2.50 18.24
C VAL A 90 -1.04 3.19 19.36
N VAL A 91 -0.93 4.53 19.33
CA VAL A 91 -0.28 5.31 20.38
C VAL A 91 -0.98 5.11 21.72
N ASP A 92 -2.30 5.24 21.77
CA ASP A 92 -3.09 5.06 22.98
C ASP A 92 -3.03 3.61 23.50
N VAL A 93 -3.02 2.61 22.61
CA VAL A 93 -2.85 1.20 22.99
C VAL A 93 -1.50 0.99 23.67
N MET A 94 -0.42 1.52 23.11
CA MET A 94 0.92 1.43 23.68
C MET A 94 1.02 2.18 25.01
N GLU A 95 0.39 3.36 25.13
CA GLU A 95 0.32 4.09 26.39
C GLU A 95 -0.37 3.24 27.49
N ILE A 96 -1.52 2.64 27.17
CA ILE A 96 -2.26 1.79 28.11
C ILE A 96 -1.46 0.53 28.47
N LEU A 97 -0.75 -0.07 27.51
CA LEU A 97 0.13 -1.21 27.73
C LEU A 97 1.16 -0.94 28.83
N PHE A 98 1.82 0.22 28.79
CA PHE A 98 2.89 0.56 29.72
C PHE A 98 2.39 1.21 31.02
N GLN A 99 1.39 2.08 30.96
CA GLN A 99 0.90 2.81 32.14
C GLN A 99 -0.09 1.99 32.97
N LYS A 100 -0.84 1.07 32.35
CA LYS A 100 -1.92 0.32 33.00
C LYS A 100 -1.63 -1.17 32.96
N SER A 101 -0.59 -1.58 33.67
CA SER A 101 -0.13 -2.98 33.74
C SER A 101 -1.22 -3.98 34.14
N PHE A 102 -2.23 -3.54 34.88
CA PHE A 102 -3.40 -4.34 35.27
C PHE A 102 -4.33 -4.72 34.12
N ILE A 103 -4.21 -4.10 32.94
CA ILE A 103 -4.90 -4.51 31.71
C ILE A 103 -4.21 -5.78 31.18
N THR A 104 -4.99 -6.85 31.02
CA THR A 104 -4.48 -8.16 30.59
C THR A 104 -4.95 -8.53 29.19
N THR A 105 -6.03 -7.89 28.71
CA THR A 105 -6.66 -8.20 27.44
C THR A 105 -6.95 -6.91 26.67
N PHE A 106 -6.50 -6.87 25.42
CA PHE A 106 -6.71 -5.77 24.49
C PHE A 106 -7.65 -6.22 23.40
N VAL A 107 -8.72 -5.47 23.19
CA VAL A 107 -9.72 -5.72 22.15
C VAL A 107 -9.62 -4.61 21.13
N ILE A 108 -9.29 -4.97 19.90
CA ILE A 108 -9.19 -4.03 18.78
C ILE A 108 -10.36 -4.32 17.85
N VAL A 109 -11.28 -3.36 17.75
CA VAL A 109 -12.48 -3.46 16.93
C VAL A 109 -12.20 -2.77 15.60
N SER A 110 -11.56 -3.50 14.68
CA SER A 110 -11.24 -3.07 13.31
C SER A 110 -11.09 -4.27 12.39
N GLY A 111 -11.36 -4.06 11.10
CA GLY A 111 -11.09 -5.02 10.03
C GLY A 111 -9.70 -4.89 9.41
N ASP A 112 -8.99 -3.79 9.66
CA ASP A 112 -7.75 -3.46 8.96
C ASP A 112 -6.57 -4.36 9.36
N GLY A 113 -5.86 -4.87 8.35
CA GLY A 113 -4.61 -5.60 8.50
C GLY A 113 -3.48 -4.78 9.14
N GLY A 114 -3.55 -3.44 9.08
CA GLY A 114 -2.57 -2.53 9.68
C GLY A 114 -2.35 -2.73 11.19
N PHE A 115 -3.35 -3.25 11.91
CA PHE A 115 -3.24 -3.53 13.35
C PHE A 115 -2.50 -4.83 13.70
N SER A 116 -2.04 -5.58 12.69
CA SER A 116 -1.28 -6.82 12.91
C SER A 116 0.02 -6.57 13.68
N SER A 117 0.72 -5.45 13.43
CA SER A 117 1.98 -5.13 14.11
C SER A 117 1.77 -4.86 15.60
N ILE A 118 0.74 -4.08 15.97
CA ILE A 118 0.43 -3.82 17.38
C ILE A 118 -0.08 -5.07 18.09
N ALA A 119 -0.83 -5.94 17.40
CA ALA A 119 -1.26 -7.22 17.96
C ALA A 119 -0.07 -8.14 18.28
N LYS A 120 0.92 -8.25 17.38
CA LYS A 120 2.18 -8.97 17.68
C LYS A 120 2.88 -8.36 18.90
N LYS A 121 2.99 -7.04 18.95
CA LYS A 121 3.68 -6.35 20.05
C LYS A 121 3.01 -6.59 21.39
N LEU A 122 1.69 -6.48 21.47
CA LEU A 122 0.93 -6.79 22.69
C LEU A 122 1.17 -8.22 23.18
N LYS A 123 1.25 -9.19 22.26
CA LYS A 123 1.56 -10.59 22.58
C LYS A 123 3.00 -10.78 23.08
N GLU A 124 3.97 -10.07 22.50
CA GLU A 124 5.35 -10.06 23.01
C GLU A 124 5.39 -9.60 24.48
N TYR A 125 4.53 -8.65 24.88
CA TYR A 125 4.37 -8.21 26.27
C TYR A 125 3.45 -9.09 27.12
N GLY A 126 3.10 -10.30 26.64
CA GLY A 126 2.28 -11.27 27.37
C GLY A 126 0.82 -10.85 27.56
N LYS A 127 0.31 -9.92 26.74
CA LYS A 127 -1.10 -9.54 26.74
C LYS A 127 -1.90 -10.41 25.79
N SER A 128 -3.14 -10.69 26.15
CA SER A 128 -4.08 -11.37 25.26
C SER A 128 -4.70 -10.36 24.30
N VAL A 129 -4.71 -10.69 23.01
CA VAL A 129 -5.24 -9.81 21.95
C VAL A 129 -6.48 -10.43 21.32
N VAL A 130 -7.56 -9.66 21.28
CA VAL A 130 -8.81 -10.04 20.62
C VAL A 130 -9.10 -9.07 19.50
N GLY A 131 -9.18 -9.58 18.27
CA GLY A 131 -9.66 -8.81 17.12
C GLY A 131 -11.17 -8.93 16.99
N VAL A 132 -11.83 -7.86 16.59
CA VAL A 132 -13.27 -7.85 16.31
C VAL A 132 -13.53 -7.14 15.01
N SER A 133 -14.25 -7.78 14.09
CA SER A 133 -14.61 -7.15 12.81
C SER A 133 -15.92 -7.70 12.27
N PHE A 134 -16.54 -6.97 11.36
CA PHE A 134 -17.59 -7.52 10.51
C PHE A 134 -17.00 -8.49 9.51
N ARG A 135 -17.73 -9.55 9.20
CA ARG A 135 -17.22 -10.64 8.34
C ARG A 135 -16.66 -10.18 6.99
N ASP A 136 -17.25 -9.15 6.39
CA ASP A 136 -16.81 -8.66 5.08
C ASP A 136 -15.64 -7.66 5.17
N ALA A 137 -15.25 -7.28 6.38
CA ALA A 137 -14.17 -6.34 6.65
C ALA A 137 -12.92 -7.02 7.25
N SER A 138 -12.97 -8.32 7.57
CA SER A 138 -11.90 -9.00 8.32
C SER A 138 -10.63 -9.23 7.49
N SER A 139 -9.49 -8.67 7.91
CA SER A 139 -8.18 -9.04 7.39
C SER A 139 -7.72 -10.40 7.92
N ILE A 140 -7.40 -11.33 7.00
CA ILE A 140 -6.88 -12.67 7.31
C ILE A 140 -5.57 -12.61 8.13
N ILE A 141 -4.72 -11.61 7.85
CA ILE A 141 -3.45 -11.45 8.56
C ILE A 141 -3.72 -11.04 10.01
N PHE A 142 -4.62 -10.07 10.21
CA PHE A 142 -4.98 -9.61 11.54
C PHE A 142 -5.66 -10.70 12.37
N GLU A 143 -6.58 -11.45 11.76
CA GLU A 143 -7.23 -12.60 12.38
C GLU A 143 -6.22 -13.64 12.88
N LYS A 144 -5.24 -14.02 12.03
CA LYS A 144 -4.22 -15.02 12.38
C LYS A 144 -3.28 -14.59 13.50
N VAL A 145 -3.06 -13.29 13.67
CA VAL A 145 -2.14 -12.78 14.70
C VAL A 145 -2.81 -12.71 16.08
N CYS A 146 -4.10 -12.41 16.13
CA CYS A 146 -4.86 -12.33 17.38
C CYS A 146 -4.92 -13.69 18.09
N ASP A 147 -5.09 -13.68 19.41
CA ASP A 147 -5.30 -14.91 20.19
C ASP A 147 -6.73 -15.43 20.03
N HIS A 148 -7.68 -14.50 19.92
CA HIS A 148 -9.07 -14.77 19.60
C HIS A 148 -9.57 -13.74 18.59
N PHE A 149 -10.50 -14.14 17.74
CA PHE A 149 -11.10 -13.25 16.77
C PHE A 149 -12.61 -13.41 16.77
N ILE A 150 -13.33 -12.31 16.99
CA ILE A 150 -14.79 -12.27 17.04
C ILE A 150 -15.28 -11.70 15.71
N VAL A 151 -15.99 -12.54 14.95
CA VAL A 151 -16.60 -12.13 13.68
C VAL A 151 -18.05 -11.73 13.93
N MET A 152 -18.36 -10.47 13.66
CA MET A 152 -19.73 -9.95 13.65
C MET A 152 -20.40 -10.29 12.32
N ASP A 153 -21.70 -10.56 12.35
CA ASP A 153 -22.46 -10.75 11.13
C ASP A 153 -22.50 -9.47 10.30
N SER A 154 -22.41 -9.64 8.98
CA SER A 154 -22.37 -8.56 8.01
C SER A 154 -23.50 -7.57 8.25
N ILE A 155 -23.14 -6.28 8.16
CA ILE A 155 -24.11 -5.19 8.26
C ILE A 155 -25.12 -5.28 7.09
N GLU A 156 -24.69 -5.79 5.94
CA GLU A 156 -25.58 -6.05 4.79
C GLU A 156 -25.96 -7.55 4.65
N PRO A 157 -27.20 -7.89 4.27
CA PRO A 157 -27.62 -9.28 4.09
C PRO A 157 -26.89 -9.95 2.91
N LYS A 158 -26.20 -11.07 3.21
CA LYS A 158 -25.32 -11.80 2.29
C LYS A 158 -26.03 -12.48 1.11
N LYS A 159 -25.34 -12.51 -0.03
CA LYS A 159 -25.30 -13.68 -0.92
C LYS A 159 -24.02 -14.47 -0.62
N GLU A 160 -24.17 -15.73 -0.20
CA GLU A 160 -23.06 -16.63 0.08
C GLU A 160 -22.20 -16.87 -1.17
N LYS A 161 -20.86 -16.83 -1.01
CA LYS A 161 -19.91 -17.36 -1.98
C LYS A 161 -19.05 -18.41 -1.29
N GLU A 162 -19.06 -19.61 -1.85
CA GLU A 162 -18.16 -20.71 -1.49
C GLU A 162 -16.71 -20.38 -1.87
N ILE A 163 -15.79 -20.93 -1.07
CA ILE A 163 -14.34 -20.75 -1.15
C ILE A 163 -13.79 -21.44 -2.42
N LYS A 164 -13.29 -20.66 -3.39
CA LYS A 164 -12.35 -21.13 -4.43
C LYS A 164 -11.24 -20.09 -4.70
N SER A 165 -9.99 -20.55 -4.58
CA SER A 165 -8.72 -19.97 -5.06
C SER A 165 -8.47 -18.46 -4.87
N MET A 166 -7.69 -18.12 -3.82
CA MET A 166 -7.46 -16.80 -3.23
C MET A 166 -6.35 -15.94 -3.86
N LYS A 167 -6.36 -15.63 -5.16
CA LYS A 167 -5.48 -14.54 -5.67
C LYS A 167 -6.15 -13.52 -6.60
N GLY A 168 -7.16 -13.91 -7.37
CA GLY A 168 -7.90 -12.96 -8.23
C GLY A 168 -9.10 -12.28 -7.55
N VAL A 169 -9.71 -12.93 -6.55
CA VAL A 169 -11.04 -12.54 -6.03
C VAL A 169 -10.99 -11.34 -5.07
N GLU A 170 -9.92 -11.17 -4.29
CA GLU A 170 -9.78 -10.04 -3.34
C GLU A 170 -9.65 -8.68 -4.05
N LEU A 171 -9.03 -8.63 -5.23
CA LEU A 171 -8.97 -7.42 -6.05
C LEU A 171 -10.36 -7.09 -6.57
N GLU A 172 -11.08 -8.06 -7.14
CA GLU A 172 -12.44 -7.83 -7.66
C GLU A 172 -13.44 -7.35 -6.61
N ASP A 173 -13.42 -7.93 -5.42
CA ASP A 173 -14.39 -7.58 -4.38
C ASP A 173 -14.04 -6.24 -3.70
N ASN A 174 -12.75 -5.90 -3.51
CA ASN A 174 -12.33 -4.55 -3.10
C ASN A 174 -12.63 -3.48 -4.15
N LEU A 175 -12.47 -3.81 -5.44
CA LEU A 175 -12.86 -2.93 -6.54
C LEU A 175 -14.37 -2.73 -6.53
N LYS A 176 -15.19 -3.78 -6.43
CA LYS A 176 -16.65 -3.67 -6.33
C LYS A 176 -17.09 -2.77 -5.18
N ILE A 177 -16.40 -2.80 -4.02
CA ILE A 177 -16.66 -1.91 -2.89
C ILE A 177 -16.31 -0.45 -3.21
N GLN A 178 -15.13 -0.17 -3.79
CA GLN A 178 -14.78 1.20 -4.26
C GLN A 178 -15.76 1.72 -5.33
N PHE A 179 -16.23 0.83 -6.20
CA PHE A 179 -17.21 1.14 -7.24
C PHE A 179 -18.59 1.48 -6.69
N GLN A 180 -18.96 0.96 -5.52
CA GLN A 180 -20.24 1.26 -4.85
C GLN A 180 -20.25 2.63 -4.17
N GLN A 181 -19.11 3.21 -3.82
CA GLN A 181 -19.03 4.48 -3.09
C GLN A 181 -19.03 5.72 -3.99
N ASP A 182 -18.66 5.60 -5.27
CA ASP A 182 -18.74 6.69 -6.25
C ASP A 182 -19.89 6.43 -7.26
N PRO A 183 -20.96 7.24 -7.27
CA PRO A 183 -22.09 7.10 -8.21
C PRO A 183 -21.67 7.09 -9.69
N ARG A 184 -20.52 7.72 -10.01
CA ARG A 184 -19.93 7.72 -11.36
C ARG A 184 -19.41 6.33 -11.72
N LEU A 185 -18.70 5.68 -10.79
CA LEU A 185 -18.18 4.33 -10.94
C LEU A 185 -19.31 3.29 -11.05
N GLN A 186 -20.42 3.44 -10.33
CA GLN A 186 -21.58 2.54 -10.48
C GLN A 186 -22.17 2.57 -11.90
N THR A 187 -22.22 3.75 -12.52
CA THR A 187 -22.70 3.92 -13.90
C THR A 187 -21.69 3.38 -14.91
N LEU A 188 -20.39 3.48 -14.60
CA LEU A 188 -19.29 2.88 -15.36
C LEU A 188 -19.32 1.35 -15.31
N ALA A 189 -19.48 0.74 -14.13
CA ALA A 189 -19.51 -0.72 -13.96
C ALA A 189 -20.59 -1.40 -14.79
N LYS A 190 -21.73 -0.75 -15.01
CA LYS A 190 -22.81 -1.27 -15.88
C LYS A 190 -22.43 -1.29 -17.37
N LYS A 191 -21.43 -0.51 -17.78
CA LYS A 191 -21.03 -0.31 -19.19
C LYS A 191 -19.68 -0.93 -19.53
N ILE A 192 -18.86 -1.20 -18.51
CA ILE A 192 -17.56 -1.85 -18.68
C ILE A 192 -17.80 -3.37 -18.64
N SER A 193 -17.60 -4.04 -19.78
CA SER A 193 -17.47 -5.50 -19.83
C SER A 193 -16.11 -5.91 -19.28
N GLN A 194 -16.07 -6.99 -18.49
CA GLN A 194 -14.80 -7.59 -18.10
C GLN A 194 -14.22 -8.37 -19.27
N ILE A 195 -12.92 -8.24 -19.50
CA ILE A 195 -12.19 -9.02 -20.50
C ILE A 195 -10.93 -9.65 -19.89
N SER A 196 -10.47 -10.71 -20.53
CA SER A 196 -9.12 -11.26 -20.45
C SER A 196 -8.75 -11.58 -21.89
N GLY A 197 -7.67 -11.03 -22.40
CA GLY A 197 -7.37 -11.09 -23.83
C GLY A 197 -5.88 -10.90 -24.13
N THR A 198 -5.59 -10.69 -25.41
CA THR A 198 -4.27 -10.27 -25.88
C THR A 198 -3.94 -8.84 -25.42
N ASP A 199 -2.66 -8.47 -25.40
CA ASP A 199 -2.22 -7.12 -25.02
C ASP A 199 -2.96 -6.02 -25.81
N SER A 200 -3.20 -6.24 -27.10
CA SER A 200 -3.94 -5.32 -27.96
C SER A 200 -5.40 -5.13 -27.52
N GLU A 201 -6.07 -6.21 -27.11
CA GLU A 201 -7.45 -6.19 -26.61
C GLU A 201 -7.53 -5.49 -25.25
N GLU A 202 -6.57 -5.73 -24.36
CA GLU A 202 -6.49 -5.07 -23.05
C GLU A 202 -6.21 -3.57 -23.18
N ILE A 203 -5.31 -3.17 -24.08
CA ILE A 203 -5.04 -1.76 -24.38
C ILE A 203 -6.28 -1.08 -24.98
N GLU A 204 -6.96 -1.72 -25.93
CA GLU A 204 -8.18 -1.15 -26.51
C GLU A 204 -9.31 -1.05 -25.48
N GLN A 205 -9.40 -2.01 -24.56
CA GLN A 205 -10.32 -1.90 -23.43
C GLN A 205 -9.95 -0.75 -22.49
N ALA A 206 -8.67 -0.52 -22.22
CA ALA A 206 -8.24 0.64 -21.45
C ALA A 206 -8.66 1.95 -22.16
N LYS A 207 -8.46 2.06 -23.47
CA LYS A 207 -8.94 3.20 -24.29
C LYS A 207 -10.47 3.33 -24.21
N ASN A 208 -11.20 2.23 -24.32
CA ASN A 208 -12.67 2.20 -24.19
C ASN A 208 -13.12 2.70 -22.81
N ILE A 209 -12.47 2.27 -21.72
CA ILE A 209 -12.77 2.77 -20.38
C ILE A 209 -12.54 4.29 -20.33
N ILE A 210 -11.43 4.82 -20.89
CA ILE A 210 -11.23 6.29 -20.99
C ILE A 210 -12.39 6.96 -21.73
N ARG A 211 -12.84 6.38 -22.85
CA ARG A 211 -13.97 6.91 -23.62
C ARG A 211 -15.30 6.87 -22.85
N ILE A 212 -15.50 5.92 -21.94
CA ILE A 212 -16.68 5.93 -21.06
C ILE A 212 -16.55 7.07 -20.04
N PHE A 213 -15.34 7.33 -19.54
CA PHE A 213 -15.09 8.45 -18.62
C PHE A 213 -15.33 9.83 -19.26
N LEU A 214 -15.20 9.98 -20.58
CA LEU A 214 -15.56 11.21 -21.31
C LEU A 214 -17.02 11.66 -21.13
N LYS A 215 -17.90 10.74 -20.74
CA LYS A 215 -19.32 11.03 -20.53
C LYS A 215 -19.59 11.73 -19.20
N PHE A 216 -18.61 11.76 -18.29
CA PHE A 216 -18.70 12.56 -17.08
C PHE A 216 -18.23 13.98 -17.38
N ASP A 217 -19.14 14.94 -17.22
CA ASP A 217 -18.78 16.34 -17.23
C ASP A 217 -18.14 16.69 -15.87
N ASP A 218 -16.81 16.60 -15.80
CA ASP A 218 -16.04 17.02 -14.63
C ASP A 218 -14.99 18.06 -15.01
N SER A 219 -15.38 19.33 -14.85
CA SER A 219 -14.51 20.47 -15.09
C SER A 219 -13.27 20.52 -14.18
N LYS A 220 -13.24 19.75 -13.09
CA LYS A 220 -12.10 19.66 -12.17
C LYS A 220 -11.14 18.49 -12.49
N GLY A 221 -11.48 17.67 -13.48
CA GLY A 221 -10.72 16.49 -13.87
C GLY A 221 -10.88 15.32 -12.88
N ILE A 222 -10.68 14.12 -13.39
CA ILE A 222 -10.90 12.86 -12.68
C ILE A 222 -9.55 12.28 -12.28
N ASN A 223 -9.35 11.96 -10.99
CA ASN A 223 -8.08 11.44 -10.52
C ASN A 223 -7.74 10.09 -11.18
N ILE A 224 -6.47 9.90 -11.58
CA ILE A 224 -6.04 8.67 -12.27
C ILE A 224 -6.19 7.41 -11.41
N SER A 225 -6.24 7.52 -10.08
CA SER A 225 -6.54 6.37 -9.20
C SER A 225 -7.94 5.81 -9.43
N THR A 226 -8.93 6.68 -9.64
CA THR A 226 -10.30 6.29 -10.03
C THR A 226 -10.30 5.52 -11.36
N PHE A 227 -9.46 5.94 -12.29
CA PHE A 227 -9.29 5.25 -13.56
C PHE A 227 -8.56 3.90 -13.40
N LYS A 228 -7.55 3.82 -12.53
CA LYS A 228 -6.87 2.56 -12.18
C LYS A 228 -7.86 1.52 -11.61
N THR A 229 -8.75 1.96 -10.72
CA THR A 229 -9.84 1.13 -10.20
C THR A 229 -10.72 0.61 -11.36
N ALA A 230 -11.06 1.47 -12.32
CA ALA A 230 -11.86 1.04 -13.47
C ALA A 230 -11.15 0.04 -14.39
N LEU A 231 -9.86 0.20 -14.62
CA LEU A 231 -9.03 -0.74 -15.39
C LEU A 231 -8.99 -2.11 -14.72
N ASN A 232 -8.69 -2.17 -13.42
CA ASN A 232 -8.63 -3.43 -12.68
C ASN A 232 -9.98 -4.17 -12.66
N PHE A 233 -11.09 -3.46 -12.83
CA PHE A 233 -12.40 -4.08 -12.96
C PHE A 233 -12.68 -4.59 -14.38
N GLY A 234 -12.35 -3.78 -15.40
CA GLY A 234 -12.64 -4.09 -16.79
C GLY A 234 -11.65 -5.03 -17.48
N ILE A 235 -10.45 -5.18 -16.93
CA ILE A 235 -9.38 -6.05 -17.43
C ILE A 235 -8.93 -6.94 -16.28
N LEU A 236 -9.14 -8.25 -16.43
CA LEU A 236 -8.77 -9.24 -15.42
C LEU A 236 -7.25 -9.31 -15.27
N ASP A 237 -6.77 -9.37 -14.03
CA ASP A 237 -5.34 -9.36 -13.69
C ASP A 237 -4.55 -8.23 -14.36
N PHE A 238 -5.19 -7.05 -14.50
CA PHE A 238 -4.59 -5.88 -15.15
C PHE A 238 -3.24 -5.51 -14.52
N SER A 239 -2.22 -5.39 -15.36
CA SER A 239 -0.92 -4.84 -14.98
C SER A 239 -0.32 -4.11 -16.17
N TYR A 240 -0.11 -2.80 -16.02
CA TYR A 240 0.51 -1.99 -17.05
C TYR A 240 1.99 -2.36 -17.31
N HIS A 241 2.62 -3.08 -16.38
CA HIS A 241 3.97 -3.62 -16.57
C HIS A 241 4.03 -4.67 -17.68
N LYS A 242 2.96 -5.45 -17.90
CA LYS A 242 2.88 -6.44 -19.00
C LYS A 242 3.14 -5.81 -20.36
N PHE A 243 2.76 -4.54 -20.51
CA PHE A 243 2.91 -3.75 -21.73
C PHE A 243 4.23 -2.95 -21.77
N GLY A 244 5.16 -3.19 -20.85
CA GLY A 244 6.45 -2.47 -20.77
C GLY A 244 6.39 -1.11 -20.07
N PHE A 245 5.25 -0.67 -19.55
CA PHE A 245 5.21 0.60 -18.82
C PHE A 245 5.76 0.43 -17.41
N GLY A 246 6.79 1.19 -17.09
CA GLY A 246 7.40 1.19 -15.76
C GLY A 246 6.58 1.94 -14.70
N LYS A 247 5.81 2.95 -15.11
CA LYS A 247 4.92 3.73 -14.23
C LYS A 247 3.52 3.77 -14.80
N PHE A 248 2.53 3.74 -13.91
CA PHE A 248 1.13 3.83 -14.31
C PHE A 248 0.83 5.13 -15.08
N VAL A 249 1.47 6.24 -14.71
CA VAL A 249 1.30 7.53 -15.40
C VAL A 249 1.70 7.44 -16.89
N ASP A 250 2.75 6.69 -17.23
CA ASP A 250 3.21 6.57 -18.61
C ASP A 250 2.26 5.72 -19.44
N PHE A 251 1.69 4.67 -18.84
CA PHE A 251 0.58 3.93 -19.45
C PHE A 251 -0.60 4.86 -19.76
N ILE A 252 -0.98 5.73 -18.82
CA ILE A 252 -2.05 6.71 -19.06
C ILE A 252 -1.70 7.68 -20.18
N ARG A 253 -0.48 8.23 -20.19
CA ARG A 253 0.00 9.13 -21.26
C ARG A 253 -0.08 8.49 -22.64
N TYR A 254 0.10 7.18 -22.74
CA TYR A 254 -0.09 6.42 -23.98
C TYR A 254 -1.57 6.19 -24.32
N VAL A 255 -2.36 5.68 -23.37
CA VAL A 255 -3.78 5.34 -23.61
C VAL A 255 -4.63 6.58 -23.96
N VAL A 256 -4.25 7.77 -23.47
CA VAL A 256 -4.99 9.01 -23.79
C VAL A 256 -4.71 9.57 -25.19
N LEU A 257 -3.62 9.17 -25.86
CA LEU A 257 -3.14 9.74 -27.12
C LEU A 257 -4.26 9.89 -28.17
N ASP A 258 -5.01 8.81 -28.40
CA ASP A 258 -6.10 8.74 -29.39
C ASP A 258 -7.50 8.97 -28.78
N THR A 259 -7.57 9.70 -27.67
CA THR A 259 -8.83 9.97 -26.96
C THR A 259 -9.06 11.48 -26.83
N ASP A 260 -10.31 11.86 -26.57
CA ASP A 260 -10.66 13.25 -26.21
C ASP A 260 -10.28 13.60 -24.77
N MET A 261 -9.41 12.84 -24.11
CA MET A 261 -8.89 13.13 -22.77
C MET A 261 -7.44 13.57 -22.85
N LYS A 262 -7.03 14.45 -21.93
CA LYS A 262 -5.64 14.86 -21.68
C LYS A 262 -5.30 14.64 -20.21
N LEU A 263 -4.03 14.43 -19.92
CA LEU A 263 -3.53 14.30 -18.56
C LEU A 263 -3.04 15.66 -18.04
N ILE A 264 -3.40 15.99 -16.80
CA ILE A 264 -2.93 17.20 -16.10
C ILE A 264 -2.33 16.81 -14.74
N LEU A 265 -1.33 17.56 -14.28
CA LEU A 265 -0.61 17.31 -13.04
C LEU A 265 -0.62 18.56 -12.17
N LYS A 266 -0.99 18.40 -10.91
CA LYS A 266 -0.62 19.32 -9.84
C LYS A 266 0.49 18.67 -9.02
N GLU A 267 1.65 19.30 -9.07
CA GLU A 267 2.85 18.82 -8.39
C GLU A 267 2.60 18.58 -6.89
N PRO A 268 3.19 17.52 -6.29
CA PRO A 268 4.14 16.59 -6.92
C PRO A 268 3.50 15.34 -7.57
N SER A 269 2.21 15.07 -7.36
CA SER A 269 1.64 13.75 -7.70
C SER A 269 0.13 13.70 -7.94
N ASP A 270 -0.59 14.83 -7.94
CA ASP A 270 -2.04 14.85 -8.23
C ASP A 270 -2.26 14.87 -9.73
N TYR A 271 -2.32 13.67 -10.33
CA TYR A 271 -2.63 13.47 -11.74
C TYR A 271 -4.12 13.30 -11.97
N ARG A 272 -4.64 14.00 -13.00
CA ARG A 272 -6.06 13.93 -13.38
C ARG A 272 -6.26 13.86 -14.89
N LEU A 273 -7.26 13.09 -15.30
CA LEU A 273 -7.78 13.09 -16.65
C LEU A 273 -8.78 14.24 -16.82
N LEU A 274 -8.60 15.04 -17.86
CA LEU A 274 -9.47 16.16 -18.20
C LEU A 274 -9.84 16.07 -19.68
N LYS A 275 -11.08 16.41 -20.04
CA LYS A 275 -11.50 16.42 -21.45
C LYS A 275 -10.72 17.46 -22.25
N LYS A 276 -10.28 17.12 -23.46
CA LYS A 276 -9.70 18.05 -24.44
C LYS A 276 -10.72 19.16 -24.72
N GLY A 277 -10.25 20.41 -24.79
CA GLY A 277 -11.09 21.60 -24.90
C GLY A 277 -11.52 22.23 -23.55
N PHE A 278 -11.47 21.51 -22.43
CA PHE A 278 -11.70 22.15 -21.12
C PHE A 278 -10.49 22.98 -20.69
N PRO A 279 -10.71 24.14 -20.04
CA PRO A 279 -9.63 24.95 -19.50
C PRO A 279 -8.89 24.17 -18.40
N ILE A 280 -7.57 24.35 -18.34
CA ILE A 280 -6.76 23.68 -17.32
C ILE A 280 -7.15 24.22 -15.94
N VAL A 281 -7.37 23.31 -15.00
CA VAL A 281 -7.73 23.63 -13.61
C VAL A 281 -6.60 24.42 -12.96
N ARG A 282 -6.94 25.46 -12.17
CA ARG A 282 -5.94 26.30 -11.49
C ARG A 282 -4.97 25.46 -10.66
N GLY A 283 -3.67 25.66 -10.90
CA GLY A 283 -2.59 24.94 -10.20
C GLY A 283 -2.22 23.59 -10.81
N PHE A 284 -2.81 23.22 -11.94
CA PHE A 284 -2.40 22.07 -12.74
C PHE A 284 -1.64 22.52 -13.99
N ASN A 285 -0.74 21.66 -14.45
CA ASN A 285 0.02 21.80 -15.68
C ASN A 285 -0.36 20.66 -16.65
N PRO A 286 -0.31 20.88 -17.97
CA PRO A 286 -0.52 19.81 -18.94
C PRO A 286 0.63 18.80 -18.87
N VAL A 287 0.31 17.51 -19.00
CA VAL A 287 1.31 16.44 -19.12
C VAL A 287 1.31 15.98 -20.58
N SER A 288 2.50 15.85 -21.18
CA SER A 288 2.64 15.40 -22.56
C SER A 288 2.16 13.96 -22.72
N GLU A 289 1.49 13.69 -23.83
CA GLU A 289 1.11 12.33 -24.24
C GLU A 289 2.38 11.54 -24.60
N LEU A 290 2.29 10.22 -24.53
CA LEU A 290 3.38 9.34 -24.96
C LEU A 290 3.01 8.75 -26.32
N THR A 291 3.80 9.09 -27.35
CA THR A 291 3.52 8.72 -28.74
C THR A 291 4.04 7.33 -29.11
N GLU A 292 5.07 6.87 -28.40
CA GLU A 292 5.75 5.62 -28.67
C GLU A 292 5.37 4.58 -27.61
N PHE A 293 5.15 3.35 -28.07
CA PHE A 293 4.97 2.22 -27.18
C PHE A 293 6.34 1.79 -26.66
N PRO A 294 6.50 1.57 -25.33
CA PRO A 294 7.80 1.22 -24.78
C PRO A 294 8.27 -0.13 -25.32
N GLU A 295 9.56 -0.22 -25.62
CA GLU A 295 10.19 -1.51 -25.92
C GLU A 295 10.26 -2.34 -24.64
N ILE A 296 9.60 -3.50 -24.65
CA ILE A 296 9.44 -4.31 -23.44
C ILE A 296 10.80 -4.84 -22.96
N ASP A 297 11.65 -5.28 -23.88
CA ASP A 297 13.02 -5.75 -23.60
C ASP A 297 14.02 -4.62 -23.82
N SER A 298 13.92 -3.57 -23.02
CA SER A 298 14.89 -2.47 -22.99
C SER A 298 15.38 -2.19 -21.57
N PHE A 299 16.59 -1.64 -21.47
CA PHE A 299 17.20 -1.24 -20.21
C PHE A 299 16.27 -0.33 -19.39
N GLU A 300 15.66 0.67 -20.01
CA GLU A 300 14.77 1.63 -19.34
C GLU A 300 13.49 0.97 -18.80
N THR A 301 12.88 0.04 -19.56
CA THR A 301 11.72 -0.72 -19.09
C THR A 301 12.10 -1.57 -17.89
N TYR A 302 13.21 -2.31 -17.97
CA TYR A 302 13.67 -3.17 -16.87
C TYR A 302 14.04 -2.35 -15.64
N LYS A 303 14.81 -1.26 -15.80
CA LYS A 303 15.17 -0.32 -14.74
C LYS A 303 13.94 0.23 -14.02
N SER A 304 12.91 0.60 -14.77
CA SER A 304 11.68 1.12 -14.17
C SER A 304 10.86 0.04 -13.46
N ILE A 305 10.81 -1.20 -13.97
CA ILE A 305 10.17 -2.33 -13.28
C ILE A 305 10.91 -2.61 -11.96
N LEU A 306 12.24 -2.72 -12.02
CA LEU A 306 13.10 -2.95 -10.85
C LEU A 306 12.94 -1.86 -9.78
N SER A 307 12.74 -0.60 -10.18
CA SER A 307 12.54 0.53 -9.27
C SER A 307 11.09 0.70 -8.77
N SER A 308 10.16 -0.18 -9.15
CA SER A 308 8.73 -0.10 -8.81
C SER A 308 8.29 -1.18 -7.82
N GLY A 309 7.23 -0.93 -7.04
CA GLY A 309 6.70 -1.91 -6.09
C GLY A 309 7.67 -2.30 -4.96
N LYS A 310 7.41 -3.46 -4.34
CA LYS A 310 8.27 -4.07 -3.31
C LYS A 310 8.82 -5.42 -3.83
N PRO A 311 10.10 -5.76 -3.60
CA PRO A 311 11.14 -4.87 -3.05
C PRO A 311 11.47 -3.74 -4.05
N ASN A 312 11.82 -2.53 -3.58
CA ASN A 312 12.17 -1.44 -4.50
C ASN A 312 13.68 -1.50 -4.79
N LEU A 313 14.05 -2.06 -5.94
CA LEU A 313 15.44 -2.24 -6.34
C LEU A 313 15.92 -0.96 -7.03
N ARG A 314 16.32 0.03 -6.21
CA ARG A 314 16.70 1.37 -6.66
C ARG A 314 17.99 1.33 -7.48
N ILE A 315 17.87 1.26 -8.80
CA ILE A 315 19.03 1.25 -9.70
C ILE A 315 19.70 2.63 -9.70
N PRO A 316 21.02 2.73 -9.44
CA PRO A 316 21.77 3.99 -9.58
C PRO A 316 21.77 4.48 -11.03
N GLU A 317 21.99 5.79 -11.25
CA GLU A 317 22.18 6.30 -12.62
C GLU A 317 23.54 5.86 -13.18
N SER A 318 24.59 5.92 -12.37
CA SER A 318 25.91 5.40 -12.71
C SER A 318 26.10 3.96 -12.23
N LEU A 319 26.13 3.01 -13.17
CA LEU A 319 26.48 1.62 -12.89
C LEU A 319 27.97 1.45 -12.55
N GLU A 320 28.82 2.38 -13.00
CA GLU A 320 30.25 2.38 -12.64
C GLU A 320 30.45 2.58 -11.12
N ILE A 321 29.61 3.40 -10.49
CA ILE A 321 29.60 3.59 -9.03
C ILE A 321 29.21 2.29 -8.33
N LEU A 322 28.17 1.60 -8.81
CA LEU A 322 27.75 0.31 -8.26
C LEU A 322 28.89 -0.71 -8.33
N THR A 323 29.50 -0.88 -9.49
CA THR A 323 30.61 -1.81 -9.71
C THR A 323 31.83 -1.44 -8.84
N SER A 324 32.10 -0.15 -8.67
CA SER A 324 33.18 0.35 -7.82
C SER A 324 32.95 0.06 -6.34
N ILE A 325 31.72 0.25 -5.85
CA ILE A 325 31.30 -0.10 -4.47
C ILE A 325 31.44 -1.60 -4.25
N ILE A 326 30.90 -2.43 -5.16
CA ILE A 326 30.98 -3.89 -5.08
C ILE A 326 32.44 -4.35 -5.01
N ARG A 327 33.30 -3.80 -5.88
CA ARG A 327 34.74 -4.11 -5.86
C ARG A 327 35.37 -3.78 -4.51
N LYS A 328 35.14 -2.58 -3.98
CA LYS A 328 35.70 -2.15 -2.69
C LYS A 328 35.22 -3.05 -1.55
N MET A 329 33.93 -3.39 -1.53
CA MET A 329 33.33 -4.26 -0.52
C MET A 329 33.94 -5.66 -0.51
N VAL A 330 34.20 -6.22 -1.69
CA VAL A 330 34.87 -7.51 -1.84
C VAL A 330 36.34 -7.41 -1.40
N GLU A 331 37.08 -6.38 -1.81
CA GLU A 331 38.50 -6.19 -1.45
C GLU A 331 38.71 -5.99 0.06
N ARG A 332 37.75 -5.36 0.75
CA ARG A 332 37.81 -5.08 2.19
C ARG A 332 36.69 -5.77 2.96
N ARG A 333 36.36 -7.02 2.60
CA ARG A 333 35.24 -7.79 3.17
C ARG A 333 35.20 -7.76 4.71
N GLU A 334 36.34 -7.92 5.37
CA GLU A 334 36.42 -7.91 6.85
C GLU A 334 35.94 -6.59 7.46
N THR A 335 36.11 -5.47 6.77
CA THR A 335 35.65 -4.15 7.21
C THR A 335 34.13 -4.03 7.22
N TYR A 336 33.43 -4.77 6.35
CA TYR A 336 31.98 -4.68 6.17
C TYR A 336 31.21 -5.88 6.75
N ARG A 337 31.79 -6.55 7.75
CA ARG A 337 31.12 -7.63 8.48
C ARG A 337 30.21 -7.13 9.61
N ASP A 338 30.45 -5.93 10.08
CA ASP A 338 29.66 -5.26 11.11
C ASP A 338 29.93 -3.75 11.03
N ILE A 339 29.15 -3.06 10.21
CA ILE A 339 29.33 -1.62 9.94
C ILE A 339 28.00 -0.88 10.04
N HIS A 340 28.00 0.25 10.73
CA HIS A 340 26.84 1.13 10.81
C HIS A 340 26.57 1.78 9.44
N PHE A 341 25.30 1.99 9.09
CA PHE A 341 24.93 2.51 7.76
C PHE A 341 25.59 3.84 7.40
N GLU A 342 25.64 4.78 8.35
CA GLU A 342 26.26 6.10 8.11
C GLU A 342 27.77 5.97 7.88
N ASP A 343 28.46 5.08 8.61
CA ASP A 343 29.89 4.84 8.43
C ASP A 343 30.16 4.17 7.07
N LEU A 344 29.27 3.27 6.64
CA LEU A 344 29.30 2.66 5.32
C LEU A 344 29.10 3.71 4.22
N LEU A 345 28.14 4.62 4.40
CA LEU A 345 27.87 5.69 3.45
C LEU A 345 29.07 6.64 3.35
N GLU A 346 29.64 7.05 4.48
CA GLU A 346 30.82 7.92 4.56
C GLU A 346 32.03 7.26 3.86
N ASP A 347 32.34 6.00 4.18
CA ASP A 347 33.47 5.28 3.57
C ASP A 347 33.30 5.10 2.05
N MET A 348 32.08 4.87 1.56
CA MET A 348 31.80 4.81 0.12
C MET A 348 31.88 6.19 -0.55
N SER A 349 31.48 7.25 0.14
CA SER A 349 31.52 8.63 -0.35
C SER A 349 32.96 9.13 -0.51
N ILE A 350 33.82 8.85 0.49
CA ILE A 350 35.26 9.13 0.42
C ILE A 350 35.90 8.42 -0.77
N PHE A 351 35.42 7.23 -1.12
CA PHE A 351 35.97 6.45 -2.23
C PHE A 351 35.54 6.95 -3.61
N ALA A 352 34.27 7.37 -3.77
CA ALA A 352 33.78 7.89 -5.05
C ALA A 352 34.35 9.28 -5.38
N GLY A 353 34.72 10.07 -4.37
CA GLY A 353 35.54 11.27 -4.53
C GLY A 353 34.80 12.56 -4.94
N ASN A 354 33.47 12.53 -5.15
CA ASN A 354 32.65 13.71 -5.45
C ASN A 354 31.30 13.71 -4.70
N GLU A 355 30.78 14.89 -4.32
CA GLU A 355 29.46 15.05 -3.67
C GLU A 355 28.28 14.70 -4.59
N GLU A 356 28.42 14.84 -5.92
CA GLU A 356 27.36 14.49 -6.89
C GLU A 356 27.04 12.97 -6.90
N ASP A 357 27.97 12.13 -6.42
CA ASP A 357 27.87 10.67 -6.41
C ASP A 357 27.09 10.13 -5.19
N GLU A 358 26.84 10.95 -4.16
CA GLU A 358 26.25 10.52 -2.89
C GLU A 358 24.85 9.87 -3.10
N LYS A 359 24.09 10.37 -4.08
CA LYS A 359 22.77 9.83 -4.43
C LYS A 359 22.89 8.43 -5.03
N ASP A 360 23.85 8.20 -5.91
CA ASP A 360 24.04 6.91 -6.57
C ASP A 360 24.73 5.90 -5.66
N ILE A 361 25.63 6.35 -4.78
CA ILE A 361 26.14 5.54 -3.68
C ILE A 361 24.99 5.04 -2.81
N ARG A 362 24.14 5.96 -2.34
CA ARG A 362 23.00 5.61 -1.49
C ARG A 362 22.03 4.66 -2.19
N LYS A 363 21.73 4.88 -3.49
CA LYS A 363 20.92 3.95 -4.29
C LYS A 363 21.58 2.57 -4.41
N SER A 364 22.88 2.52 -4.66
CA SER A 364 23.66 1.28 -4.73
C SER A 364 23.62 0.50 -3.42
N LEU A 365 23.81 1.16 -2.27
CA LEU A 365 23.70 0.52 -0.95
C LEU A 365 22.27 0.01 -0.71
N TYR A 366 21.25 0.82 -1.01
CA TYR A 366 19.85 0.37 -0.90
C TYR A 366 19.54 -0.79 -1.85
N LEU A 367 20.14 -0.84 -3.03
CA LEU A 367 20.00 -1.97 -3.94
C LEU A 367 20.53 -3.23 -3.28
N LEU A 368 21.78 -3.20 -2.80
CA LEU A 368 22.41 -4.34 -2.11
C LEU A 368 21.64 -4.79 -0.86
N ILE A 369 21.04 -3.86 -0.11
CA ILE A 369 20.19 -4.18 1.05
C ILE A 369 18.89 -4.86 0.60
N ASN A 370 18.20 -4.29 -0.39
CA ASN A 370 16.92 -4.82 -0.87
C ASN A 370 17.06 -6.14 -1.64
N THR A 371 18.27 -6.51 -2.06
CA THR A 371 18.61 -7.83 -2.61
C THR A 371 19.28 -8.75 -1.59
N GLU A 372 19.26 -8.39 -0.31
CA GLU A 372 19.81 -9.17 0.80
C GLU A 372 21.30 -9.51 0.66
N ILE A 373 22.06 -8.72 -0.09
CA ILE A 373 23.53 -8.85 -0.22
C ILE A 373 24.21 -8.15 0.97
N LEU A 374 23.64 -7.02 1.39
CA LEU A 374 23.88 -6.39 2.68
C LEU A 374 22.75 -6.76 3.63
N LEU A 375 23.06 -7.54 4.66
CA LEU A 375 22.09 -8.01 5.66
C LEU A 375 22.11 -7.10 6.88
N GLY A 376 20.96 -6.51 7.22
CA GLY A 376 20.77 -5.74 8.45
C GLY A 376 20.59 -6.64 9.67
N ASP A 377 21.03 -6.18 10.83
CA ASP A 377 20.92 -6.87 12.12
C ASP A 377 19.50 -6.89 12.72
N ASN A 378 18.66 -5.89 12.41
CA ASN A 378 17.37 -5.72 13.07
C ASN A 378 16.28 -5.17 12.13
N SER A 379 15.22 -5.95 11.85
CA SER A 379 14.17 -5.57 10.88
C SER A 379 13.27 -4.40 11.33
N ASP A 380 13.30 -4.05 12.61
CA ASP A 380 12.42 -3.06 13.24
C ASP A 380 13.06 -1.68 13.44
N GLU A 381 14.37 -1.54 13.20
CA GLU A 381 15.08 -0.25 13.30
C GLU A 381 15.09 0.51 11.97
N VAL A 382 15.25 1.83 12.02
CA VAL A 382 15.40 2.65 10.81
C VAL A 382 16.70 2.24 10.11
N LEU A 383 16.68 2.11 8.78
CA LEU A 383 17.83 1.66 7.97
C LEU A 383 19.15 2.38 8.32
N SER A 384 19.08 3.67 8.70
CA SER A 384 20.23 4.49 9.10
C SER A 384 20.88 4.09 10.41
N ASN A 385 20.17 3.37 11.28
CA ASN A 385 20.61 3.00 12.63
C ASN A 385 21.05 1.53 12.73
N GLN A 386 20.88 0.77 11.65
CA GLN A 386 21.23 -0.65 11.60
C GLN A 386 22.72 -0.85 11.31
N HIS A 387 23.25 -1.97 11.80
CA HIS A 387 24.52 -2.50 11.32
C HIS A 387 24.28 -3.49 10.18
N TYR A 388 25.20 -3.49 9.23
CA TYR A 388 25.12 -4.32 8.05
C TYR A 388 26.29 -5.28 7.94
N TYR A 389 25.98 -6.47 7.42
CA TYR A 389 26.91 -7.53 7.10
C TYR A 389 26.89 -7.80 5.58
N PHE A 390 28.05 -7.64 4.94
CA PHE A 390 28.27 -8.01 3.54
C PHE A 390 28.58 -9.50 3.41
N LYS A 391 27.67 -10.26 2.78
CA LYS A 391 27.74 -11.73 2.79
C LYS A 391 28.66 -12.35 1.73
N CYS A 392 28.80 -11.71 0.58
CA CYS A 392 29.46 -12.30 -0.59
C CYS A 392 30.99 -12.36 -0.47
N GLU A 393 31.60 -13.33 -1.14
CA GLU A 393 33.04 -13.59 -1.11
C GLU A 393 33.78 -12.96 -2.29
N ASN A 394 33.11 -12.82 -3.43
CA ASN A 394 33.69 -12.30 -4.67
C ASN A 394 32.65 -11.53 -5.50
N GLN A 395 33.11 -10.82 -6.53
CA GLN A 395 32.26 -9.98 -7.37
C GLN A 395 31.25 -10.79 -8.19
N ASN A 396 31.63 -11.98 -8.66
CA ASN A 396 30.73 -12.83 -9.45
C ASN A 396 29.52 -13.27 -8.62
N GLU A 397 29.72 -13.63 -7.35
CA GLU A 397 28.62 -13.99 -6.44
C GLU A 397 27.62 -12.82 -6.24
N VAL A 398 28.12 -11.59 -6.13
CA VAL A 398 27.27 -10.39 -6.05
C VAL A 398 26.45 -10.22 -7.32
N ILE A 399 27.11 -10.32 -8.49
CA ILE A 399 26.48 -10.16 -9.79
C ILE A 399 25.43 -11.26 -10.03
N ASP A 400 25.74 -12.52 -9.68
CA ASP A 400 24.83 -13.65 -9.85
C ASP A 400 23.56 -13.49 -8.99
N LEU A 401 23.71 -13.05 -7.73
CA LEU A 401 22.57 -12.74 -6.86
C LEU A 401 21.72 -11.59 -7.39
N LEU A 402 22.36 -10.51 -7.89
CA LEU A 402 21.64 -9.39 -8.49
C LEU A 402 20.89 -9.84 -9.75
N LYS A 403 21.53 -10.62 -10.62
CA LYS A 403 20.90 -11.21 -11.83
C LYS A 403 19.69 -12.05 -11.45
N GLU A 404 19.79 -12.93 -10.46
CA GLU A 404 18.69 -13.77 -10.02
C GLU A 404 17.50 -12.92 -9.54
N GLN A 405 17.75 -11.93 -8.68
CA GLN A 405 16.71 -11.04 -8.16
C GLN A 405 16.07 -10.17 -9.25
N PHE A 406 16.88 -9.67 -10.20
CA PHE A 406 16.39 -8.86 -11.30
C PHE A 406 15.52 -9.70 -12.23
N SER A 407 16.02 -10.86 -12.64
CA SER A 407 15.29 -11.81 -13.48
C SER A 407 13.97 -12.23 -12.85
N HIS A 408 13.99 -12.60 -11.56
CA HIS A 408 12.78 -13.00 -10.85
C HIS A 408 11.73 -11.89 -10.84
N LYS A 409 12.15 -10.66 -10.53
CA LYS A 409 11.23 -9.52 -10.45
C LYS A 409 10.67 -9.14 -11.82
N ILE A 410 11.50 -9.08 -12.85
CA ILE A 410 11.08 -8.74 -14.22
C ILE A 410 10.14 -9.83 -14.74
N LYS A 411 10.48 -11.11 -14.53
CA LYS A 411 9.63 -12.24 -14.91
C LYS A 411 8.23 -12.15 -14.31
N ASN A 412 8.14 -11.84 -13.01
CA ASN A 412 6.86 -11.69 -12.33
C ASN A 412 6.06 -10.48 -12.86
N ALA A 413 6.74 -9.38 -13.21
CA ALA A 413 6.09 -8.17 -13.70
C ALA A 413 5.59 -8.31 -15.14
N LEU A 414 6.35 -8.98 -16.00
CA LEU A 414 6.05 -9.19 -17.42
C LEU A 414 5.28 -10.47 -17.71
N ASN A 415 5.24 -11.41 -16.75
CA ASN A 415 4.69 -12.77 -16.92
C ASN A 415 5.36 -13.56 -18.07
N ARG A 416 6.66 -13.33 -18.31
CA ARG A 416 7.48 -14.04 -19.29
C ARG A 416 8.95 -14.01 -18.88
N GLU A 417 9.78 -14.88 -19.46
CA GLU A 417 11.23 -14.82 -19.20
C GLU A 417 11.82 -13.50 -19.73
N PRO A 418 12.71 -12.84 -18.95
CA PRO A 418 13.40 -11.64 -19.38
C PRO A 418 14.46 -11.97 -20.44
N ASN A 419 14.79 -10.99 -21.26
CA ASN A 419 15.93 -11.03 -22.16
C ASN A 419 17.22 -10.93 -21.31
N GLU A 420 18.03 -11.98 -21.35
CA GLU A 420 19.28 -12.05 -20.60
C GLU A 420 20.28 -10.98 -21.04
N ASP A 421 20.34 -10.62 -22.32
CA ASP A 421 21.26 -9.60 -22.85
C ASP A 421 20.98 -8.25 -22.20
N VAL A 422 19.71 -7.88 -22.04
CA VAL A 422 19.29 -6.63 -21.38
C VAL A 422 19.59 -6.67 -19.89
N ILE A 423 19.50 -7.84 -19.25
CA ILE A 423 19.91 -7.99 -17.84
C ILE A 423 21.43 -7.83 -17.69
N GLN A 424 22.23 -8.27 -18.66
CA GLN A 424 23.68 -8.06 -18.61
C GLN A 424 24.05 -6.58 -18.65
N GLU A 425 23.25 -5.71 -19.28
CA GLU A 425 23.54 -4.27 -19.34
C GLU A 425 23.57 -3.58 -17.96
N PHE A 426 23.08 -4.22 -16.90
CA PHE A 426 23.13 -3.69 -15.53
C PHE A 426 24.48 -3.92 -14.80
N PHE A 427 25.42 -4.64 -15.42
CA PHE A 427 26.69 -5.07 -14.81
C PHE A 427 27.87 -4.80 -15.74
#